data_AF-A0A846DX52-F1
#
_entry.id   AF-A0A846DX52-F1
#
_cell.length_a   1.000
_cell.length_b   1.000
_cell.length_c   1.000
_cell.angle_alpha   90.00
_cell.angle_beta   90.00
_cell.angle_gamma   90.00
#
_symmetry.space_group_name_H-M   'P 1'
#
loop_
_entity.id
_entity.type
_entity.pdbx_description
1 polymer ?
#
loop_
_entity_poly.entity_id
_entity_poly.type
_entity_poly.pdbx_seq_one_letter_code
_entity_poly.pdbx_strand_id
1 'polypeptide(L)'
;MKKALWFIVAAIAIASFPSKATLAQNLNCPTLDEALVPLEHPVRTRLNQYYRAQGDSGEVSNIVRVGNYGAAYLWNADAGSATPLAIEFTGEGFRQTAIAPSSVAEVLKSWGASADVAQCTLQLLAESGI
;
A
#
# COMPACT_ATOMS: atom_id res chain seq x y z
N MET A 1 -26.41 -30.96 46.04
CA MET A 1 -25.67 -29.76 45.66
C MET A 1 -24.86 -30.06 44.39
N LYS A 2 -24.97 -29.16 43.40
CA LYS A 2 -24.11 -28.88 42.23
C LYS A 2 -23.77 -30.00 41.21
N LYS A 3 -24.28 -29.74 39.99
CA LYS A 3 -24.17 -30.44 38.72
C LYS A 3 -22.71 -30.53 38.24
N ALA A 4 -22.33 -31.67 37.67
CA ALA A 4 -21.05 -31.85 36.98
C ALA A 4 -21.05 -31.05 35.67
N LEU A 5 -20.09 -30.14 35.55
CA LEU A 5 -19.91 -29.22 34.44
C LEU A 5 -19.03 -29.89 33.38
N TRP A 6 -19.56 -30.04 32.17
CA TRP A 6 -18.84 -30.51 31.00
C TRP A 6 -17.90 -29.41 30.50
N PHE A 7 -16.59 -29.68 30.42
CA PHE A 7 -15.65 -28.83 29.70
C PHE A 7 -15.52 -29.35 28.26
N ILE A 8 -16.20 -28.67 27.34
CA ILE A 8 -15.96 -28.81 25.91
C ILE A 8 -14.69 -28.01 25.60
N VAL A 9 -13.63 -28.70 25.20
CA VAL A 9 -12.44 -28.08 24.63
C VAL A 9 -12.80 -27.58 23.23
N ALA A 10 -13.05 -26.28 23.09
CA ALA A 10 -13.17 -25.65 21.79
C ALA A 10 -11.75 -25.45 21.23
N ALA A 11 -11.36 -26.30 20.28
CA ALA A 11 -10.17 -26.08 19.48
C ALA A 11 -10.40 -24.81 18.62
N ILE A 12 -9.73 -23.72 18.96
CA ILE A 12 -9.67 -22.53 18.12
C ILE A 12 -8.77 -22.89 16.93
N ALA A 13 -9.39 -23.27 15.81
CA ALA A 13 -8.71 -23.32 14.54
C ALA A 13 -8.28 -21.89 14.21
N ILE A 14 -6.97 -21.63 14.30
CA ILE A 14 -6.36 -20.44 13.72
C ILE A 14 -6.57 -20.59 12.21
N ALA A 15 -7.60 -19.94 11.69
CA ALA A 15 -7.77 -19.78 10.26
C ALA A 15 -6.63 -18.85 9.79
N SER A 16 -5.50 -19.45 9.45
CA SER A 16 -4.49 -18.82 8.62
C SER A 16 -5.19 -18.51 7.30
N PHE A 17 -5.69 -17.29 7.13
CA PHE A 17 -6.15 -16.84 5.83
C PHE A 17 -4.90 -16.71 4.96
N PRO A 18 -4.72 -17.54 3.91
CA PRO A 18 -3.83 -17.12 2.86
C PRO A 18 -4.56 -15.99 2.15
N SER A 19 -4.14 -14.75 2.36
CA SER A 19 -4.47 -13.62 1.52
C SER A 19 -3.87 -13.88 0.14
N LYS A 20 -4.44 -14.84 -0.61
CA LYS A 20 -4.08 -15.01 -2.01
C LYS A 20 -4.66 -13.80 -2.71
N ALA A 21 -3.80 -12.85 -2.95
CA ALA A 21 -3.85 -11.90 -4.05
C ALA A 21 -4.21 -12.59 -5.36
N THR A 22 -5.49 -12.91 -5.57
CA THR A 22 -5.95 -13.72 -6.70
C THR A 22 -5.71 -13.03 -8.05
N LEU A 23 -5.49 -11.71 -8.07
CA LEU A 23 -5.23 -10.95 -9.29
C LEU A 23 -3.76 -10.94 -9.73
N ALA A 24 -2.80 -11.17 -8.83
CA ALA A 24 -1.37 -11.21 -9.17
C ALA A 24 -0.97 -12.46 -9.98
N GLN A 25 -1.87 -13.43 -10.14
CA GLN A 25 -1.55 -14.71 -10.80
C GLN A 25 -1.61 -14.66 -12.34
N ASN A 26 -2.07 -13.55 -12.94
CA ASN A 26 -2.16 -13.41 -14.41
C ASN A 26 -1.32 -12.25 -14.97
N LEU A 27 -0.71 -11.47 -14.08
CA LEU A 27 0.21 -10.38 -14.40
C LEU A 27 1.53 -10.77 -13.72
N ASN A 28 2.67 -10.61 -14.38
CA ASN A 28 3.97 -10.92 -13.79
C ASN A 28 4.36 -9.84 -12.75
N CYS A 29 3.55 -9.69 -11.69
CA CYS A 29 3.72 -8.73 -10.61
C CYS A 29 4.77 -9.23 -9.62
N PRO A 30 5.60 -8.34 -9.06
CA PRO A 30 6.43 -8.70 -7.91
C PRO A 30 5.54 -9.02 -6.70
N THR A 31 6.10 -9.74 -5.74
CA THR A 31 5.50 -9.93 -4.43
C THR A 31 5.48 -8.63 -3.63
N LEU A 32 4.66 -8.55 -2.58
CA LEU A 32 4.62 -7.39 -1.68
C LEU A 32 5.99 -7.11 -1.06
N ASP A 33 6.70 -8.15 -0.59
CA ASP A 33 8.01 -8.01 0.04
C ASP A 33 9.07 -7.45 -0.93
N GLU A 34 9.00 -7.82 -2.22
CA GLU A 34 9.89 -7.28 -3.26
C GLU A 34 9.54 -5.83 -3.64
N ALA A 35 8.27 -5.47 -3.57
CA ALA A 35 7.77 -4.16 -3.96
C ALA A 35 7.86 -3.12 -2.83
N LEU A 36 7.87 -3.54 -1.56
CA LEU A 36 7.89 -2.63 -0.42
C LEU A 36 9.20 -1.84 -0.37
N VAL A 37 9.06 -0.52 -0.36
CA VAL A 37 10.20 0.36 -0.14
C VAL A 37 10.53 0.38 1.36
N PRO A 38 11.79 0.13 1.77
CA PRO A 38 12.18 0.11 3.16
C PRO A 38 11.84 1.40 3.91
N LEU A 39 11.56 1.29 5.21
CA LEU A 39 11.18 2.43 6.06
C LEU A 39 12.24 3.54 6.06
N GLU A 40 13.52 3.17 6.01
CA GLU A 40 14.66 4.11 6.03
C GLU A 40 14.95 4.75 4.67
N HIS A 41 14.25 4.36 3.61
CA HIS A 41 14.51 4.88 2.27
C HIS A 41 14.18 6.38 2.19
N PRO A 42 15.07 7.22 1.63
CA PRO A 42 14.95 8.69 1.69
C PRO A 42 13.72 9.26 0.99
N VAL A 43 13.12 8.51 0.05
CA VAL A 43 11.88 8.91 -0.64
C VAL A 43 10.74 9.21 0.34
N ARG A 44 10.65 8.49 1.46
CA ARG A 44 9.59 8.69 2.46
C ARG A 44 9.69 10.07 3.09
N THR A 45 10.89 10.43 3.55
CA THR A 45 11.16 11.76 4.11
C THR A 45 10.89 12.86 3.09
N ARG A 46 11.28 12.67 1.83
CA ARG A 46 11.06 13.64 0.76
C ARG A 46 9.57 13.83 0.43
N LEU A 47 8.80 12.75 0.34
CA LEU A 47 7.35 12.84 0.11
C LEU A 47 6.64 13.53 1.28
N ASN A 48 6.99 13.17 2.51
CA ASN A 48 6.47 13.85 3.71
C ASN A 48 6.78 15.36 3.70
N GLN A 49 8.00 15.76 3.34
CA GLN A 49 8.35 17.18 3.20
C GLN A 49 7.54 17.86 2.09
N TYR A 50 7.36 17.19 0.95
CA TYR A 50 6.59 17.70 -0.18
C TYR A 50 5.12 17.97 0.20
N TYR A 51 4.44 17.01 0.81
CA TYR A 51 3.03 17.17 1.20
C TYR A 51 2.84 18.19 2.34
N ARG A 52 3.74 18.22 3.32
CA ARG A 52 3.71 19.27 4.36
C ARG A 52 3.88 20.67 3.80
N ALA A 53 4.73 20.85 2.78
CA ALA A 53 4.87 22.13 2.10
C ALA A 53 3.59 22.57 1.35
N GLN A 54 2.68 21.63 1.06
CA GLN A 54 1.37 21.90 0.47
C GLN A 54 0.24 22.05 1.50
N GLY A 55 0.57 21.95 2.80
CA GLY A 55 -0.39 22.04 3.89
C GLY A 55 -1.01 20.71 4.32
N ASP A 56 -0.58 19.59 3.73
CA ASP A 56 -1.01 18.25 4.16
C ASP A 56 -0.14 17.76 5.33
N SER A 57 -0.74 17.61 6.51
CA SER A 57 -0.07 17.14 7.72
C SER A 57 0.03 15.61 7.85
N GLY A 58 -0.47 14.86 6.86
CA GLY A 58 -0.44 13.40 6.88
C GLY A 58 0.97 12.82 6.77
N GLU A 59 1.11 11.56 7.18
CA GLU A 59 2.35 10.80 7.07
C GLU A 59 2.25 9.78 5.94
N VAL A 60 3.28 9.73 5.10
CA VAL A 60 3.39 8.75 4.03
C VAL A 60 3.75 7.38 4.60
N SER A 61 2.88 6.41 4.36
CA SER A 61 3.00 5.01 4.76
C SER A 61 2.94 4.05 3.56
N ASN A 62 3.47 2.83 3.78
CA ASN A 62 3.32 1.68 2.88
C ASN A 62 3.63 1.97 1.40
N ILE A 63 4.84 2.49 1.16
CA ILE A 63 5.29 2.81 -0.20
C ILE A 63 5.62 1.49 -0.92
N VAL A 64 4.91 1.21 -2.00
CA VAL A 64 5.17 0.09 -2.93
C VAL A 64 5.73 0.62 -4.24
N ARG A 65 6.61 -0.14 -4.88
CA ARG A 65 7.28 0.23 -6.13
C ARG A 65 7.32 -0.93 -7.12
N VAL A 66 6.90 -0.65 -8.35
CA VAL A 66 6.99 -1.54 -9.53
C VAL A 66 7.70 -0.77 -10.65
N GLY A 67 8.98 -1.09 -10.86
CA GLY A 67 9.83 -0.36 -11.80
C GLY A 67 10.01 1.11 -11.40
N ASN A 68 9.60 2.05 -12.26
CA ASN A 68 9.65 3.49 -11.99
C ASN A 68 8.34 4.05 -11.45
N TYR A 69 7.33 3.21 -11.19
CA TYR A 69 6.03 3.65 -10.69
C TYR A 69 5.77 3.03 -9.33
N GLY A 70 4.95 3.69 -8.53
CA GLY A 70 4.51 3.14 -7.27
C GLY A 70 3.41 3.94 -6.64
N ALA A 71 3.11 3.58 -5.41
CA ALA A 71 2.02 4.16 -4.67
C ALA A 71 2.27 4.08 -3.18
N ALA A 72 1.52 4.87 -2.43
CA ALA A 72 1.61 4.93 -0.97
C ALA A 72 0.27 5.39 -0.41
N TYR A 73 0.15 5.40 0.92
CA TYR A 73 -0.92 6.09 1.61
C TYR A 73 -0.39 7.35 2.30
N LEU A 74 -1.16 8.43 2.25
CA LEU A 74 -1.00 9.58 3.10
C LEU A 74 -1.97 9.44 4.28
N TRP A 75 -1.47 8.98 5.42
CA TRP A 75 -2.26 8.76 6.64
C TRP A 75 -2.41 10.04 7.44
N ASN A 76 -3.64 10.50 7.62
CA ASN A 76 -3.98 11.59 8.50
C ASN A 76 -4.56 11.02 9.80
N ALA A 77 -3.78 11.13 10.89
CA ALA A 77 -4.16 10.59 12.19
C ALA A 77 -5.37 11.32 12.80
N ASP A 78 -5.49 12.63 12.61
CA ASP A 78 -6.58 13.44 13.14
C ASP A 78 -7.92 13.11 12.47
N ALA A 79 -7.88 12.84 11.17
CA ALA A 79 -9.05 12.45 10.38
C ALA A 79 -9.32 10.93 10.37
N GLY A 80 -8.39 10.12 10.88
CA GLY A 80 -8.46 8.66 10.82
C GLY A 80 -8.60 8.11 9.40
N SER A 81 -7.95 8.75 8.43
CA SER A 81 -8.11 8.45 7.01
C SER A 81 -6.77 8.28 6.31
N ALA A 82 -6.71 7.38 5.33
CA ALA A 82 -5.54 7.23 4.46
C ALA A 82 -5.93 7.51 3.02
N THR A 83 -5.27 8.51 2.45
CA THR A 83 -5.50 8.93 1.07
C THR A 83 -4.45 8.29 0.17
N PRO A 84 -4.83 7.51 -0.85
CA PRO A 84 -3.86 6.90 -1.75
C PRO A 84 -3.12 7.95 -2.58
N LEU A 85 -1.84 7.68 -2.82
CA LEU A 85 -0.92 8.49 -3.62
C LEU A 85 -0.40 7.66 -4.80
N ALA A 86 -0.22 8.31 -5.94
CA ALA A 86 0.55 7.77 -7.06
C ALA A 86 1.93 8.43 -7.09
N ILE A 87 2.99 7.67 -7.38
CA ILE A 87 4.38 8.12 -7.37
C ILE A 87 5.08 7.67 -8.66
N GLU A 88 5.76 8.59 -9.35
CA GLU A 88 6.75 8.26 -10.38
C GLU A 88 8.14 8.48 -9.79
N PHE A 89 8.94 7.41 -9.69
CA PHE A 89 10.27 7.43 -9.09
C PHE A 89 11.34 7.95 -10.05
N THR A 90 12.39 8.55 -9.46
CA THR A 90 13.65 8.84 -10.14
C THR A 90 14.81 8.58 -9.18
N GLY A 91 15.55 7.50 -9.42
CA GLY A 91 16.56 6.99 -8.48
C GLY A 91 15.95 6.69 -7.10
N GLU A 92 16.48 7.36 -6.07
CA GLU A 92 16.02 7.28 -4.67
C GLU A 92 14.94 8.32 -4.33
N GLY A 93 14.56 9.18 -5.27
CA GLY A 93 13.53 10.19 -5.12
C GLY A 93 12.30 9.91 -5.98
N PHE A 94 11.53 10.96 -6.21
CA PHE A 94 10.39 10.94 -7.13
C PHE A 94 10.50 12.11 -8.11
N ARG A 95 10.05 11.87 -9.34
CA ARG A 95 9.90 12.88 -10.39
C ARG A 95 8.61 13.65 -10.19
N GLN A 96 7.53 12.96 -9.86
CA GLN A 96 6.22 13.52 -9.55
C GLN A 96 5.41 12.60 -8.63
N THR A 97 4.46 13.18 -7.91
CA THR A 97 3.52 12.48 -7.02
C THR A 97 2.17 13.21 -7.05
N ALA A 98 1.08 12.47 -6.84
CA ALA A 98 -0.26 13.03 -6.82
C ALA A 98 -1.17 12.28 -5.86
N ILE A 99 -2.08 13.00 -5.21
CA ILE A 99 -3.21 12.42 -4.47
C ILE A 99 -4.14 11.77 -5.51
N ALA A 100 -4.44 10.48 -5.32
CA ALA A 100 -5.14 9.65 -6.29
C ALA A 100 -6.39 8.96 -5.69
N PRO A 101 -7.34 9.74 -5.13
CA PRO A 101 -8.42 9.20 -4.29
C PRO A 101 -9.39 8.31 -5.08
N SER A 102 -9.53 8.55 -6.38
CA SER A 102 -10.44 7.79 -7.25
C SER A 102 -9.77 6.57 -7.88
N SER A 103 -8.50 6.68 -8.29
CA SER A 103 -7.75 5.56 -8.89
C SER A 103 -6.26 5.88 -9.03
N VAL A 104 -5.42 5.17 -8.27
CA VAL A 104 -3.96 5.18 -8.46
C VAL A 104 -3.61 4.71 -9.87
N ALA A 105 -4.26 3.65 -10.36
CA ALA A 105 -3.94 3.05 -11.65
C ALA A 105 -4.18 4.02 -12.83
N GLU A 106 -5.22 4.84 -12.78
CA GLU A 106 -5.48 5.84 -13.82
C GLU A 106 -4.42 6.93 -13.84
N VAL A 107 -4.02 7.42 -12.66
CA VAL A 107 -2.95 8.42 -12.55
C VAL A 107 -1.64 7.86 -13.10
N LEU A 108 -1.26 6.65 -12.71
CA LEU A 108 -0.04 6.01 -13.21
C LEU A 108 -0.06 5.80 -14.73
N LYS A 109 -1.18 5.34 -15.30
CA LYS A 109 -1.35 5.22 -16.76
C LYS A 109 -1.21 6.58 -17.46
N SER A 110 -1.74 7.65 -16.88
CA SER A 110 -1.60 9.01 -17.43
C SER A 110 -0.15 9.49 -17.50
N TRP A 111 0.73 8.91 -16.65
CA TRP A 111 2.18 9.16 -16.64
C TRP A 111 2.99 8.15 -17.46
N GLY A 112 2.31 7.29 -18.23
CA GLY A 112 2.94 6.32 -19.13
C GLY A 112 3.21 4.94 -18.55
N ALA A 113 2.71 4.61 -17.35
CA ALA A 113 2.78 3.24 -16.86
C ALA A 113 1.97 2.30 -17.77
N SER A 114 2.48 1.10 -18.02
CA SER A 114 1.68 0.06 -18.69
C SER A 114 0.49 -0.33 -17.82
N ALA A 115 -0.55 -0.91 -18.44
CA ALA A 115 -1.71 -1.41 -17.73
C ALA A 115 -1.32 -2.39 -16.62
N ASP A 116 -0.37 -3.29 -16.92
CA ASP A 116 0.14 -4.28 -15.97
C ASP A 116 0.82 -3.63 -14.77
N VAL A 117 1.72 -2.66 -15.00
CA VAL A 117 2.42 -1.95 -13.91
C VAL A 117 1.45 -1.17 -13.05
N ALA A 118 0.49 -0.47 -13.65
CA ALA A 118 -0.53 0.28 -12.93
C ALA A 118 -1.41 -0.64 -12.08
N GLN A 119 -1.79 -1.80 -12.62
CA GLN A 119 -2.61 -2.79 -11.93
C GLN A 119 -1.83 -3.48 -10.80
N CYS A 120 -0.58 -3.91 -11.05
CA CYS A 120 0.28 -4.47 -10.01
C CYS A 120 0.48 -3.46 -8.86
N THR A 121 0.75 -2.19 -9.18
CA THR A 121 0.95 -1.16 -8.15
C THR A 121 -0.29 -0.95 -7.29
N LEU A 122 -1.48 -0.88 -7.91
CA LEU A 122 -2.75 -0.74 -7.19
C LEU A 122 -3.02 -1.95 -6.29
N GLN A 123 -2.80 -3.15 -6.81
CA GLN A 123 -2.92 -4.41 -6.10
C GLN A 123 -2.00 -4.45 -4.86
N LEU A 124 -0.71 -4.16 -5.05
CA LEU A 124 0.29 -4.16 -4.00
C LEU A 124 0.01 -3.10 -2.93
N LEU A 125 -0.47 -1.93 -3.33
CA LEU A 125 -0.90 -0.91 -2.37
C LEU A 125 -2.04 -1.44 -1.48
N ALA A 126 -3.06 -2.07 -2.07
CA ALA A 126 -4.16 -2.64 -1.32
C ALA A 126 -3.72 -3.75 -0.35
N GLU A 127 -2.76 -4.58 -0.76
CA GLU A 127 -2.18 -5.64 0.07
C GLU A 127 -1.29 -5.10 1.20
N SER A 128 -0.67 -3.94 1.00
CA SER A 128 0.20 -3.32 1.99
C SER A 128 -0.54 -2.81 3.24
N GLY A 129 -1.86 -2.66 3.15
CA GLY A 129 -2.70 -2.19 4.25
C GLY A 129 -2.52 -0.71 4.58
N ILE A 130 -3.21 -0.27 5.64
CA ILE A 130 -3.10 1.06 6.27
C ILE A 130 -2.73 0.86 7.73
#